data_AF-A0A075HIZ2-F1
#
_entry.id   AF-A0A075HIZ2-F1
#
_cell.length_a   1.000
_cell.length_b   1.000
_cell.length_c   1.000
_cell.angle_alpha   90.00
_cell.angle_beta   90.00
_cell.angle_gamma   90.00
#
_symmetry.space_group_name_H-M   'P 1'
#
loop_
_entity.id
_entity.type
_entity.pdbx_description
1 polymer ?
#
loop_
_entity_poly.entity_id
_entity_poly.type
_entity_poly.pdbx_seq_one_letter_code
_entity_poly.pdbx_strand_id
1 'polypeptide(L)'
;MGLFYNQLATLVCGVFAAVLTFLWPVFVDYAEVLDAAFLYSVPIMWFLTAVCFVSQKSADYMHGHEPSHKSTKKPVYTADGILAG
;
A
#
# COMPACT_ATOMS: atom_id res chain seq x y z
N MET A 1 -3.46 -13.25 -1.84
CA MET A 1 -2.13 -12.63 -1.70
C MET A 1 -2.06 -12.08 -0.29
N GLY A 2 -0.95 -12.29 0.44
CA GLY A 2 -0.89 -12.14 1.91
C GLY A 2 -1.40 -10.79 2.43
N LEU A 3 -2.07 -10.83 3.59
CA LEU A 3 -2.88 -9.77 4.22
C LEU A 3 -2.24 -8.37 4.31
N PHE A 4 -0.91 -8.25 4.11
CA PHE A 4 -0.15 -7.01 4.30
C PHE A 4 0.76 -6.62 3.12
N TYR A 5 0.81 -7.38 2.03
CA TYR A 5 1.85 -7.17 1.01
C TYR A 5 1.59 -6.02 0.04
N ASN A 6 0.33 -5.59 -0.15
CA ASN A 6 0.01 -4.49 -1.08
C ASN A 6 -0.18 -3.13 -0.38
N GLN A 7 -0.17 -3.09 0.95
CA GLN A 7 -0.41 -1.88 1.74
C GLN A 7 0.80 -1.32 2.49
N LEU A 8 1.98 -1.91 2.29
CA LEU A 8 3.19 -1.54 3.01
C LEU A 8 3.52 -0.05 2.88
N ALA A 9 3.38 0.53 1.69
CA ALA A 9 3.66 1.95 1.48
C ALA A 9 2.68 2.86 2.21
N THR A 10 1.38 2.52 2.27
CA THR A 10 0.39 3.30 3.04
C THR A 10 0.63 3.14 4.53
N LEU A 11 0.99 1.94 4.97
CA LEU A 11 1.27 1.65 6.38
C LEU A 11 2.49 2.45 6.85
N VAL A 12 3.59 2.43 6.09
CA VAL A 12 4.79 3.21 6.39
C VAL A 12 4.48 4.71 6.37
N CYS A 13 3.76 5.21 5.37
CA CYS A 13 3.40 6.63 5.26
C CYS A 13 2.50 7.08 6.42
N GLY A 14 1.51 6.27 6.79
CA GLY A 14 0.60 6.55 7.90
C GLY A 14 1.27 6.49 9.27
N VAL A 15 2.16 5.52 9.51
CA VAL A 15 2.96 5.45 10.74
C VAL A 15 3.88 6.67 10.85
N PHE A 16 4.52 7.05 9.74
CA PHE A 16 5.37 8.24 9.72
C PHE A 16 4.57 9.53 10.00
N ALA A 17 3.40 9.70 9.38
CA ALA A 17 2.50 10.82 9.65
C ALA A 17 2.02 10.86 11.11
N ALA A 18 1.71 9.70 11.70
CA ALA A 18 1.32 9.59 13.10
C ALA A 18 2.48 9.99 14.04
N VAL A 19 3.70 9.54 13.77
CA VAL A 19 4.89 9.93 14.53
C VAL A 19 5.11 11.44 14.46
N LEU A 20 5.06 12.04 13.28
CA LEU A 20 5.20 13.50 13.14
C LEU A 20 4.11 14.28 13.89
N THR A 21 2.88 13.79 13.85
CA THR A 21 1.75 14.40 14.57
C THR A 21 1.93 14.31 16.09
N PHE A 22 2.41 13.17 16.60
CA PHE A 22 2.68 12.98 18.03
C PHE A 22 3.91 13.75 18.51
N LEU A 23 4.89 13.92 17.64
CA LEU A 23 6.14 14.61 17.92
C LEU A 23 5.98 16.14 17.92
N TRP A 24 4.98 16.66 17.20
CA TRP A 24 4.66 18.09 17.12
C TRP A 24 4.50 18.79 18.48
N PRO A 25 3.65 18.34 19.43
CA PRO A 25 3.49 19.02 20.72
C PRO A 25 4.78 19.05 21.57
N VAL A 26 5.80 18.23 21.26
CA VAL A 26 7.10 18.27 21.95
C VAL A 26 8.01 19.34 21.37
N PHE A 27 7.91 19.63 20.07
CA PHE A 27 8.77 20.60 19.37
C PHE A 27 8.14 21.97 19.15
N VAL A 28 6.83 22.12 19.35
CA VAL A 28 6.10 23.39 19.15
C VAL A 28 6.66 24.53 20.01
N ASP A 29 7.06 24.23 21.25
CA ASP A 29 7.60 25.23 22.18
C ASP A 29 9.12 25.45 22.06
N TYR A 30 9.82 24.68 21.21
CA TYR A 30 11.29 24.77 21.10
C TYR A 30 11.74 25.89 20.14
N ALA A 31 11.06 26.05 19.01
CA ALA A 31 11.34 27.10 18.03
C ALA A 31 10.15 27.31 17.08
N GLU A 32 9.82 28.56 16.77
CA GLU A 32 8.75 28.90 15.80
C GLU A 32 8.97 28.29 14.41
N VAL A 33 10.24 28.13 13.99
CA VAL A 33 10.59 27.47 12.72
C VAL A 33 10.18 25.99 12.73
N LEU A 34 10.29 25.30 13.87
CA LEU A 34 9.88 23.91 13.97
C LEU A 34 8.35 23.81 13.93
N ASP A 35 7.63 24.70 14.61
CA ASP A 35 6.16 24.75 14.53
C ASP A 35 5.68 24.93 13.09
N ALA A 36 6.25 25.91 12.36
CA ALA A 36 5.94 26.10 10.95
C ALA A 36 6.26 24.85 10.10
N ALA A 37 7.39 24.17 10.36
CA ALA A 37 7.75 22.95 9.65
C ALA A 37 6.75 21.82 9.90
N PHE A 38 6.29 21.61 11.15
CA PHE A 38 5.27 20.61 11.47
C PHE A 38 3.90 20.99 10.90
N LEU A 39 3.52 22.27 10.94
CA LEU A 39 2.26 22.79 10.41
C LEU A 39 2.08 22.48 8.91
N TYR A 40 3.16 22.52 8.12
CA TYR A 40 3.12 22.14 6.71
C TYR A 40 3.37 20.65 6.48
N SER A 41 4.31 20.04 7.20
CA SER A 41 4.72 18.64 6.99
C SER A 41 3.61 17.64 7.37
N VAL A 42 2.93 17.86 8.49
CA VAL A 42 1.86 16.97 8.99
C VAL A 42 0.72 16.81 7.97
N PRO A 43 0.06 17.88 7.47
CA PRO A 43 -1.02 17.73 6.50
C PRO A 43 -0.55 17.17 5.16
N ILE A 44 0.65 17.51 4.70
CA ILE A 44 1.23 16.94 3.47
C ILE A 44 1.41 15.42 3.63
N MET A 45 1.86 14.96 4.81
CA MET A 45 2.07 13.54 5.03
C MET A 45 0.77 12.74 5.15
N TRP A 46 -0.26 13.33 5.75
CA TRP A 46 -1.60 12.75 5.73
C TRP A 46 -2.20 12.71 4.32
N PHE A 47 -1.96 13.75 3.52
CA PHE A 47 -2.37 13.77 2.11
C PHE A 47 -1.69 12.65 1.30
N LEU A 48 -0.37 12.51 1.41
CA LEU A 48 0.37 11.43 0.74
C LEU A 48 -0.07 10.04 1.21
N THR A 49 -0.38 9.89 2.50
CA THR A 49 -0.95 8.64 3.03
C THR A 49 -2.29 8.30 2.36
N ALA A 50 -3.17 9.29 2.19
CA ALA A 50 -4.45 9.09 1.50
C ALA A 50 -4.25 8.73 0.02
N VAL A 51 -3.32 9.39 -0.68
CA VAL A 51 -2.99 9.08 -2.08
C VAL A 51 -2.41 7.67 -2.21
N CYS A 52 -1.49 7.27 -1.32
CA CYS A 52 -0.94 5.91 -1.26
C CYS A 52 -2.03 4.85 -1.01
N PHE A 53 -3.02 5.17 -0.18
CA PHE A 53 -4.15 4.28 0.09
C PHE A 53 -5.00 4.07 -1.16
N VAL A 54 -5.35 5.16 -1.85
CA VAL A 54 -6.17 5.11 -3.07
C VAL A 54 -5.44 4.38 -4.19
N SER A 55 -4.13 4.64 -4.37
CA SER A 55 -3.34 4.00 -5.42
C SER A 55 -3.26 2.47 -5.22
N GLN A 56 -3.08 2.01 -3.98
CA GLN A 56 -3.07 0.57 -3.69
C GLN A 56 -4.44 -0.07 -3.90
N LYS A 57 -5.51 0.60 -3.47
CA LYS A 57 -6.89 0.15 -3.75
C LYS A 57 -7.11 0.04 -5.26
N SER A 58 -6.69 1.01 -6.06
CA SER A 58 -6.83 0.96 -7.53
C SER A 58 -6.06 -0.21 -8.16
N ALA A 59 -4.84 -0.48 -7.69
CA ALA A 59 -4.05 -1.62 -8.16
C ALA A 59 -4.73 -2.96 -7.82
N ASP A 60 -5.30 -3.08 -6.62
CA ASP A 60 -6.10 -4.25 -6.21
C ASP A 60 -7.38 -4.39 -7.04
N TYR A 61 -8.08 -3.30 -7.36
CA TYR A 61 -9.29 -3.33 -8.20
C TYR A 61 -8.97 -3.74 -9.63
N MET A 62 -7.87 -3.27 -10.20
CA MET A 62 -7.46 -3.62 -11.56
C MET A 62 -6.94 -5.07 -11.67
N HIS A 63 -6.26 -5.59 -10.65
CA HIS A 63 -5.82 -6.99 -10.61
C HIS A 63 -6.94 -7.97 -10.20
N GLY A 64 -8.02 -7.48 -9.58
CA GLY A 64 -9.22 -8.28 -9.27
C GLY A 64 -10.20 -8.42 -10.44
N HIS A 65 -10.00 -7.65 -11.52
CA HIS A 65 -10.86 -7.63 -12.71
C HIS A 65 -10.21 -8.24 -13.96
N GLU A 66 -9.20 -9.09 -13.80
CA GLU A 66 -8.96 -10.09 -14.83
C GLU A 66 -10.07 -11.16 -14.72
N PRO A 67 -10.79 -11.49 -15.81
CA PRO A 67 -11.43 -12.78 -15.86
C PRO A 67 -10.28 -13.79 -15.75
N SER A 68 -10.18 -14.53 -14.64
CA SER A 68 -9.48 -15.81 -14.66
C SER A 68 -10.29 -16.80 -15.49
N HIS A 69 -10.54 -16.45 -16.74
CA HIS A 69 -10.72 -17.37 -17.83
C HIS A 69 -9.31 -17.82 -18.28
N LYS A 70 -8.59 -18.48 -17.38
CA LYS A 70 -7.65 -19.52 -17.79
C LYS A 70 -8.32 -20.86 -17.55
N SER A 71 -9.36 -21.11 -18.35
CA SER A 71 -9.56 -22.46 -18.86
C SER A 71 -8.28 -22.82 -19.60
N THR A 72 -7.44 -23.63 -18.98
CA THR A 72 -6.76 -24.78 -19.59
C THR A 72 -5.96 -25.40 -18.45
N LYS A 73 -6.55 -26.42 -17.82
CA LYS A 73 -5.76 -27.53 -17.27
C LYS A 73 -4.71 -27.83 -18.34
N LYS A 74 -3.42 -27.56 -18.09
CA LYS A 74 -2.39 -27.98 -19.04
C LYS A 74 -2.44 -29.52 -19.02
N PRO A 75 -2.89 -30.22 -20.08
CA PRO A 75 -2.58 -31.64 -20.15
C PRO A 75 -1.07 -31.69 -20.37
N VAL A 76 -0.34 -32.17 -19.38
CA VAL A 76 1.06 -32.56 -19.58
C VAL A 76 1.00 -33.75 -20.53
N TYR A 77 1.31 -33.51 -21.81
CA TYR A 77 1.55 -34.59 -22.76
C TYR A 77 2.93 -35.18 -22.45
N THR A 78 2.94 -36.22 -21.61
CA THR A 78 4.02 -37.21 -21.66
C THR A 78 3.88 -37.96 -22.97
N ALA A 79 4.98 -38.27 -23.65
CA ALA A 79 5.02 -38.94 -24.95
C ALA A 79 4.34 -40.34 -24.97
N ASP A 80 3.88 -40.84 -23.81
CA ASP A 80 3.31 -42.17 -23.60
C ASP A 80 1.76 -42.20 -23.54
N GLY A 81 1.07 -41.08 -23.77
CA GLY A 81 -0.37 -41.09 -24.10
C GLY A 81 -1.36 -41.53 -23.01
N ILE A 82 -0.99 -41.60 -21.73
CA ILE A 82 -1.94 -41.90 -20.65
C ILE A 82 -2.35 -40.64 -19.89
N LEU A 83 -3.63 -40.28 -20.01
CA LEU A 83 -4.30 -39.28 -19.18
C LEU A 83 -4.55 -39.88 -17.79
N ALA A 84 -3.70 -39.57 -16.81
CA ALA A 84 -4.00 -39.85 -15.41
C ALA A 84 -5.01 -38.80 -14.90
N GLY A 85 -6.25 -39.26 -14.68
CA GLY A 85 -7.31 -38.53 -13.99
C GLY A 85 -7.27 -38.75 -12.49
#